data_AF-A0A1H9DD34-F1
#
_entry.id   AF-A0A1H9DD34-F1
#
_cell.length_a   1.000
_cell.length_b   1.000
_cell.length_c   1.000
_cell.angle_alpha   90.00
_cell.angle_beta   90.00
_cell.angle_gamma   90.00
#
_symmetry.space_group_name_H-M   'P 1'
#
loop_
_entity.id
_entity.type
_entity.pdbx_description
1 polymer ?
#
loop_
_entity_poly.entity_id
_entity_poly.type
_entity_poly.pdbx_seq_one_letter_code
_entity_poly.pdbx_strand_id
1 'polypeptide(L)' 'MDEPKQSPFALNPGRVLILCLGVLIVIIAISTSLGGINAYQSLREANAEATTAAPIDPAVE' A
#
# COMPACT_ATOMS: atom_id res chain seq x y z
N MET A 1 31.59 3.86 -39.14
CA MET A 1 30.23 3.85 -38.56
C MET A 1 30.43 3.95 -37.07
N ASP A 2 30.30 5.16 -36.52
CA ASP A 2 30.39 5.37 -35.07
C ASP A 2 29.01 5.09 -34.49
N GLU A 3 28.83 3.90 -33.91
CA GLU A 3 27.63 3.58 -33.14
C GLU A 3 27.48 4.58 -31.99
N PRO A 4 26.35 5.29 -31.84
CA PRO A 4 26.18 6.22 -30.74
C PRO A 4 26.19 5.45 -29.42
N LYS A 5 27.27 5.60 -28.65
CA LYS A 5 27.47 4.94 -27.35
C LYS A 5 26.39 5.43 -26.38
N GLN A 6 25.41 4.57 -26.12
CA GLN A 6 24.26 4.88 -25.27
C GLN A 6 24.75 5.15 -23.84
N SER A 7 24.62 6.41 -23.39
CA SER A 7 25.07 6.83 -22.06
C SER A 7 24.43 5.99 -20.94
N PRO A 8 25.13 5.70 -19.83
CA PRO A 8 24.55 5.01 -18.67
C PRO A 8 23.35 5.75 -18.06
N PHE A 9 23.21 7.06 -18.32
CA PHE A 9 22.07 7.87 -17.91
C PHE A 9 21.07 8.14 -19.03
N ALA A 10 21.30 7.63 -20.24
CA ALA A 10 20.34 7.77 -21.33
C ALA A 10 19.05 7.05 -20.98
N LEU A 11 17.92 7.74 -21.10
CA LEU A 11 16.61 7.13 -20.88
C LEU A 11 16.32 6.15 -22.03
N ASN A 12 16.17 4.87 -21.66
CA ASN A 12 15.72 3.79 -22.53
C ASN A 12 14.36 3.31 -22.00
N PRO A 13 13.37 2.96 -22.84
CA PRO A 13 12.12 2.34 -22.40
C PRO A 13 12.28 1.30 -21.27
N GLY A 14 13.30 0.43 -21.32
CA GLY A 14 13.54 -0.53 -20.23
C GLY A 14 13.91 0.13 -18.89
N ARG A 15 14.71 1.20 -18.91
CA ARG A 15 15.06 1.98 -17.70
C ARG A 15 13.86 2.75 -17.15
N VAL A 16 13.00 3.26 -18.03
CA VAL A 16 11.76 3.94 -17.63
C VAL A 16 10.85 2.98 -16.86
N LEU A 17 10.68 1.75 -17.35
CA LEU A 17 9.89 0.73 -16.66
C LEU A 17 10.46 0.41 -15.26
N ILE A 18 11.79 0.24 -15.15
CA ILE A 18 12.46 0.01 -13.87
C ILE A 18 12.27 1.18 -12.90
N LEU A 19 12.40 2.42 -13.39
CA LEU A 19 12.18 3.62 -12.57
C LEU A 19 10.74 3.70 -12.08
N CYS A 20 9.75 3.45 -12.94
CA CYS A 20 8.34 3.40 -12.56
C CYS A 20 8.10 2.32 -11.50
N LEU A 21 8.65 1.12 -11.68
CA LEU A 21 8.53 0.03 -10.71
C LEU A 21 9.17 0.40 -9.36
N GLY A 22 10.35 1.02 -9.38
CA GLY A 22 11.02 1.51 -8.18
C GLY A 22 10.19 2.55 -7.42
N VAL A 23 9.63 3.53 -8.12
CA VAL A 23 8.73 4.54 -7.53
C VAL A 23 7.51 3.86 -6.90
N LEU A 24 6.91 2.89 -7.58
CA LEU A 24 5.73 2.17 -7.10
C LEU A 24 6.02 1.43 -5.79
N ILE A 25 7.18 0.76 -5.70
CA ILE A 25 7.63 0.08 -4.49
C ILE A 25 7.85 1.08 -3.35
N VAL A 26 8.46 2.23 -3.61
CA VAL A 26 8.68 3.27 -2.60
C VAL A 26 7.34 3.79 -2.05
N ILE A 27 6.37 4.04 -2.91
CA ILE A 27 5.02 4.47 -2.50
C ILE A 27 4.37 3.42 -1.59
N ILE A 28 4.44 2.14 -1.97
CA ILE A 28 3.88 1.04 -1.16
C ILE A 28 4.59 0.95 0.20
N ALA A 29 5.92 1.04 0.22
CA ALA A 29 6.70 0.98 1.46
C ALA A 29 6.32 2.12 2.42
N ILE A 30 6.21 3.35 1.92
CA ILE A 30 5.77 4.51 2.70
C ILE A 30 4.36 4.28 3.22
N SER A 31 3.42 3.91 2.35
CA SER A 31 2.01 3.67 2.71
C SER A 31 1.88 2.59 3.79
N THR A 32 2.68 1.54 3.70
CA THR A 32 2.72 0.44 4.68
C THR A 32 3.29 0.95 6.01
N SER A 33 4.39 1.72 5.97
CA SER A 33 5.02 2.29 7.16
C SER A 33 4.17 3.34 7.88
N LEU A 34 3.34 4.10 7.16
CA LEU A 34 2.46 5.13 7.72
C LEU A 34 1.13 4.59 8.26
N GLY A 35 0.88 3.27 8.18
CA GLY A 35 -0.29 2.66 8.81
C GLY A 35 -1.18 1.82 7.90
N GLY A 36 -0.73 1.44 6.70
CA GLY A 36 -1.47 0.50 5.85
C GLY A 36 -1.80 -0.83 6.56
N ILE A 37 -0.91 -1.35 7.40
CA ILE A 37 -1.16 -2.53 8.24
C ILE A 37 -2.12 -2.20 9.40
N ASN A 38 -2.07 -0.96 9.89
CA ASN A 38 -2.83 -0.50 11.04
C ASN A 38 -4.32 -0.29 10.71
N ALA A 39 -4.66 0.00 9.45
CA ALA A 39 -6.04 0.16 8.99
C ALA A 39 -6.88 -1.11 9.18
N TYR A 40 -6.30 -2.30 9.01
CA TYR A 40 -7.04 -3.55 9.29
C TYR A 40 -7.25 -3.75 10.81
N GLN A 41 -6.26 -3.37 11.62
CA GLN A 41 -6.39 -3.44 13.08
C GLN A 41 -7.44 -2.46 13.59
N SER A 42 -7.45 -1.22 13.11
CA SER A 42 -8.45 -0.21 13.51
C SER A 42 -9.86 -0.60 13.10
N LEU A 43 -10.05 -1.18 11.92
CA LEU A 43 -11.36 -1.69 11.48
C LEU A 43 -11.83 -2.88 12.34
N ARG A 44 -10.91 -3.79 12.72
CA ARG A 44 -11.21 -4.91 13.61
C ARG A 44 -11.58 -4.42 15.02
N GLU A 45 -10.83 -3.47 15.56
CA GLU A 45 -11.08 -2.88 16.87
C GLU A 45 -12.41 -2.15 16.91
N ALA A 46 -12.73 -1.33 15.90
CA ALA A 46 -14.02 -0.65 15.79
C ALA A 46 -15.19 -1.65 15.69
N ASN A 47 -15.00 -2.78 14.99
CA ASN A 47 -16.02 -3.82 14.90
C ASN A 47 -16.21 -4.57 16.24
N ALA A 48 -15.12 -4.84 16.96
CA ALA A 48 -15.16 -5.46 18.28
C ALA A 48 -15.86 -4.55 19.31
N GLU A 49 -15.60 -3.24 19.26
CA GLU A 49 -16.26 -2.24 20.11
C GLU A 49 -17.76 -2.17 19.81
N ALA A 50 -18.16 -2.12 18.54
CA ALA A 50 -19.56 -2.12 18.13
C ALA A 50 -20.31 -3.41 18.53
N THR A 51 -19.65 -4.57 18.43
CA THR A 51 -20.24 -5.86 18.82
C THR A 51 -20.37 -6.00 20.34
N THR A 52 -19.41 -5.46 21.09
CA THR A 52 -19.45 -5.46 22.57
C THR A 52 -20.48 -4.46 23.11
N ALA A 53 -20.73 -3.36 22.39
CA ALA A 53 -21.71 -2.35 22.76
C ALA A 53 -23.15 -2.67 22.35
N ALA A 54 -23.40 -3.77 21.63
CA ALA A 54 -24.75 -4.23 21.33
C ALA A 54 -25.41 -4.72 22.63
N PRO A 55 -26.48 -4.07 23.12
CA PRO A 55 -27.21 -4.59 24.26
C PRO A 55 -27.85 -5.92 23.82
N ILE A 56 -27.58 -6.98 24.59
CA ILE A 56 -28.38 -8.20 24.55
C ILE A 56 -29.80 -7.74 24.90
N ASP A 57 -30.68 -7.65 23.91
CA ASP A 57 -32.11 -7.46 24.13
C ASP A 57 -32.66 -8.82 24.62
N PRO A 58 -33.05 -8.97 25.90
CA PRO A 58 -33.57 -10.22 26.41
C PRO A 58 -35.05 -10.45 26.02
N ALA A 59 -35.65 -9.65 25.14
CA ALA A 59 -37.09 -9.70 24.85
C ALA A 59 -37.48 -10.57 23.63
N VAL A 60 -36.88 -11.75 23.48
CA VAL A 60 -37.44 -12.82 22.63
C VAL A 60 -37.65 -14.08 23.48
N GLU A 61 -38.75 -14.08 24.25
CA GLU A 61 -39.49 -15.27 24.68
C GLU A 61 -40.92 -15.19 24.14
#